data_AF-A0A2T4TZC6-F1
#
_entry.id   AF-A0A2T4TZC6-F1
#
_cell.length_a   1.000
_cell.length_b   1.000
_cell.length_c   1.000
_cell.angle_alpha   90.00
_cell.angle_beta   90.00
_cell.angle_gamma   90.00
#
_symmetry.space_group_name_H-M   'P 1'
#
loop_
_entity.id
_entity.type
_entity.pdbx_description
1 polymer ?
#
loop_
_entity_poly.entity_id
_entity_poly.type
_entity_poly.pdbx_seq_one_letter_code
_entity_poly.pdbx_strand_id
1 'polypeptide(L)'
;MHKTHFSWFKTIVFTLAISEAALIFIGLQFIPYGRGHNDPSVKAEPKWDSPQTRELFFRACGDCHSNGTVWPWYGYIAPISWLIQYDIDKSRVAFNVSEWGRGKSNSNNAAETVRSGSMPPTRYTILHPSARLSASEKQAFIQGLVATFESKHESEQKGEQRDD
;
A
#
# COMPACT_ATOMS: atom_id res chain seq x y z
N MET A 1 7.04 -3.41 58.48
CA MET A 1 8.00 -2.70 57.60
C MET A 1 8.31 -3.47 56.29
N HIS A 2 7.34 -4.19 55.69
CA HIS A 2 7.62 -5.06 54.52
C HIS A 2 7.23 -4.49 53.14
N LYS A 3 6.49 -3.37 53.09
CA LYS A 3 5.94 -2.85 51.81
C LYS A 3 6.98 -2.08 50.97
N THR A 4 8.03 -1.55 51.58
CA THR A 4 9.02 -0.68 50.90
C THR A 4 9.99 -1.47 50.03
N HIS A 5 10.48 -2.63 50.49
CA HIS A 5 11.38 -3.50 49.72
C HIS A 5 10.72 -4.08 48.47
N PHE A 6 9.44 -4.43 48.55
CA PHE A 6 8.69 -4.97 47.41
C PHE A 6 8.38 -3.91 46.34
N SER A 7 8.16 -2.66 46.74
CA SER A 7 7.95 -1.55 45.81
C SER A 7 9.23 -1.17 45.07
N TRP A 8 10.35 -1.07 45.80
CA TRP A 8 11.66 -0.71 45.23
C TRP A 8 12.17 -1.75 44.22
N PHE A 9 12.04 -3.04 44.54
CA PHE A 9 12.41 -4.12 43.63
C PHE A 9 11.62 -4.08 42.31
N LYS A 10 10.30 -3.83 42.38
CA LYS A 10 9.46 -3.68 41.19
C LYS A 10 9.89 -2.51 40.31
N THR A 11 10.23 -1.37 40.91
CA THR A 11 10.72 -0.21 40.17
C THR A 11 12.01 -0.52 39.43
N ILE A 12 12.97 -1.19 40.09
CA ILE A 12 14.24 -1.56 39.46
C ILE A 12 14.02 -2.48 38.27
N VAL A 13 13.25 -3.56 38.46
CA VAL A 13 12.95 -4.51 37.38
C VAL A 13 12.27 -3.81 36.20
N PHE A 14 11.32 -2.89 36.48
CA PHE A 14 10.64 -2.13 35.44
C PHE A 14 11.59 -1.18 34.68
N THR A 15 12.50 -0.48 35.39
CA THR A 15 13.48 0.39 34.74
C THR A 15 14.47 -0.36 33.86
N LEU A 16 14.90 -1.56 34.29
CA LEU A 16 15.79 -2.40 33.49
C LEU A 16 15.09 -2.86 32.21
N ALA A 17 13.84 -3.33 32.31
CA ALA A 17 13.05 -3.74 31.16
C ALA A 17 12.85 -2.60 30.14
N ILE A 18 12.56 -1.37 30.62
CA ILE A 18 12.44 -0.20 29.73
C ILE A 18 13.78 0.12 29.05
N SER A 19 14.89 0.09 29.80
CA SER A 19 16.21 0.39 29.25
C SER A 19 16.61 -0.60 28.15
N GLU A 20 16.35 -1.89 28.36
CA GLU A 20 16.60 -2.94 27.38
C GLU A 20 15.73 -2.75 26.13
N ALA A 21 14.42 -2.51 26.31
CA ALA A 21 13.51 -2.24 25.19
C ALA A 21 13.94 -0.99 24.38
N ALA A 22 14.41 0.06 25.06
CA ALA A 22 14.91 1.27 24.41
C ALA A 22 16.18 0.99 23.59
N LEU A 23 17.13 0.22 24.14
CA LEU A 23 18.34 -0.18 23.42
C LEU A 23 18.02 -1.02 22.19
N ILE A 24 17.09 -1.98 22.32
CA ILE A 24 16.61 -2.79 21.19
C ILE A 24 15.97 -1.87 20.14
N PHE A 25 15.07 -0.97 20.55
CA PHE A 25 14.40 -0.06 19.64
C PHE A 25 15.40 0.83 18.88
N ILE A 26 16.40 1.39 19.56
CA ILE A 26 17.49 2.17 18.97
C ILE A 26 18.29 1.30 18.00
N GLY A 27 18.64 0.07 18.38
CA GLY A 27 19.32 -0.91 17.52
C GLY A 27 18.56 -1.21 16.24
N LEU A 28 17.24 -1.41 16.31
CA LEU A 28 16.38 -1.60 15.13
C LEU A 28 16.42 -0.39 14.20
N GLN A 29 16.71 0.81 14.71
CA GLN A 29 16.81 2.00 13.85
C GLN A 29 18.07 2.03 12.96
N PHE A 30 19.04 1.13 13.15
CA PHE A 30 20.24 1.07 12.31
C PHE A 30 20.08 0.12 11.11
N ILE A 31 19.01 -0.67 11.03
CA ILE A 31 18.73 -1.49 9.85
C ILE A 31 18.08 -0.59 8.78
N PRO A 32 18.73 -0.40 7.61
CA PRO A 32 18.34 0.65 6.64
C PRO A 32 17.14 0.28 5.76
N TYR A 33 16.60 -0.94 5.90
CA TYR A 33 15.46 -1.39 5.12
C TYR A 33 14.25 -0.47 5.32
N GLY A 34 13.57 -0.12 4.22
CA GLY A 34 12.41 0.77 4.26
C GLY A 34 12.66 2.18 4.77
N ARG A 35 13.90 2.68 4.86
CA ARG A 35 14.18 4.07 5.29
C ARG A 35 14.53 5.03 4.16
N GLY A 36 15.09 4.49 3.08
CA GLY A 36 15.60 5.32 1.97
C GLY A 36 14.49 5.93 1.12
N HIS A 37 13.32 5.28 1.05
CA HIS A 37 12.14 5.74 0.31
C HIS A 37 12.47 6.26 -1.10
N ASN A 38 13.45 5.63 -1.76
CA ASN A 38 13.89 6.01 -3.09
C ASN A 38 12.93 5.40 -4.10
N ASP A 39 11.83 6.11 -4.36
CA ASP A 39 10.90 5.66 -5.38
C ASP A 39 11.56 5.73 -6.77
N PRO A 40 11.40 4.70 -7.62
CA PRO A 40 11.90 4.76 -8.98
C PRO A 40 11.27 5.92 -9.75
N SER A 41 11.90 6.38 -10.82
CA SER A 41 11.23 7.35 -11.72
C SER A 41 10.00 6.70 -12.37
N VAL A 42 8.91 7.46 -12.54
CA VAL A 42 7.77 7.03 -13.37
C VAL A 42 8.24 6.79 -14.81
N LYS A 43 7.93 5.62 -15.38
CA LYS A 43 8.35 5.24 -16.73
C LYS A 43 7.23 5.40 -17.75
N ALA A 44 6.01 5.06 -17.36
CA ALA A 44 4.81 5.16 -18.18
C ALA A 44 3.56 5.15 -17.30
N GLU A 45 2.40 5.42 -17.89
CA GLU A 45 1.09 5.24 -17.26
C GLU A 45 0.13 4.58 -18.27
N PRO A 46 -0.93 3.88 -17.81
CA PRO A 46 -2.01 3.47 -18.69
C PRO A 46 -2.69 4.68 -19.33
N LYS A 47 -3.31 4.46 -20.49
CA LYS A 47 -4.26 5.43 -21.03
C LYS A 47 -5.55 5.35 -20.21
N TRP A 48 -5.63 6.17 -19.18
CA TRP A 48 -6.83 6.33 -18.37
C TRP A 48 -8.05 6.66 -19.22
N ASP A 49 -9.21 6.09 -18.89
CA ASP A 49 -10.48 6.42 -19.56
C ASP A 49 -10.86 7.90 -19.35
N SER A 50 -10.54 8.44 -18.16
CA SER A 50 -10.88 9.80 -17.78
C SER A 50 -9.89 10.37 -16.74
N PRO A 51 -9.78 11.71 -16.62
CA PRO A 51 -8.99 12.35 -15.56
C PRO A 51 -9.47 11.95 -14.15
N GLN A 52 -10.79 11.75 -13.98
CA GLN A 52 -11.38 11.35 -12.71
C GLN A 52 -10.88 9.99 -12.24
N THR A 53 -10.81 8.99 -13.13
CA THR A 53 -10.29 7.67 -12.79
C THR A 53 -8.83 7.73 -12.34
N ARG A 54 -8.01 8.52 -13.05
CA ARG A 54 -6.61 8.74 -12.68
C ARG A 54 -6.51 9.37 -11.29
N GLU A 55 -7.29 10.42 -11.01
CA GLU A 55 -7.28 11.11 -9.72
C GLU A 55 -7.68 10.17 -8.58
N LEU A 56 -8.79 9.43 -8.73
CA LEU A 56 -9.24 8.46 -7.75
C LEU A 56 -8.22 7.35 -7.52
N PHE A 57 -7.54 6.89 -8.59
CA PHE A 57 -6.47 5.91 -8.47
C PHE A 57 -5.31 6.42 -7.62
N PHE A 58 -4.76 7.60 -7.95
CA PHE A 58 -3.61 8.12 -7.22
C PHE A 58 -3.96 8.50 -5.78
N ARG A 59 -5.20 8.94 -5.52
CA ARG A 59 -5.69 9.22 -4.17
C ARG A 59 -5.87 7.96 -3.30
N ALA A 60 -6.36 6.87 -3.89
CA ALA A 60 -6.79 5.70 -3.12
C ALA A 60 -5.79 4.53 -3.16
N CYS A 61 -4.98 4.43 -4.22
CA CYS A 61 -4.15 3.27 -4.53
C CYS A 61 -2.70 3.64 -4.87
N GLY A 62 -2.46 4.89 -5.31
CA GLY A 62 -1.18 5.35 -5.86
C GLY A 62 0.01 5.11 -4.96
N ASP A 63 -0.17 5.26 -3.65
CA ASP A 63 0.92 5.08 -2.68
C ASP A 63 1.53 3.67 -2.68
N CYS A 64 0.79 2.65 -3.11
CA CYS A 64 1.29 1.27 -3.20
C CYS A 64 1.43 0.78 -4.64
N HIS A 65 0.62 1.27 -5.57
CA HIS A 65 0.53 0.78 -6.95
C HIS A 65 1.13 1.74 -7.99
N SER A 66 1.97 2.67 -7.57
CA SER A 66 2.75 3.56 -8.44
C SER A 66 4.17 3.73 -7.92
N ASN A 67 5.04 4.36 -8.70
CA ASN A 67 6.36 4.82 -8.28
C ASN A 67 6.32 6.22 -7.63
N GLY A 68 5.17 6.71 -7.17
CA GLY A 68 5.04 8.01 -6.51
C GLY A 68 4.39 7.85 -5.14
N THR A 69 5.10 7.25 -4.19
CA THR A 69 4.56 7.01 -2.85
C THR A 69 4.68 8.26 -1.99
N VAL A 70 3.57 8.67 -1.39
CA VAL A 70 3.60 9.70 -0.33
C VAL A 70 3.88 9.01 1.01
N TRP A 71 5.16 9.02 1.41
CA TRP A 71 5.60 8.35 2.63
C TRP A 71 5.14 9.07 3.90
N PRO A 72 4.34 8.41 4.77
CA PRO A 72 3.96 9.01 6.04
C PRO A 72 5.16 9.06 7.00
N TRP A 73 5.14 9.98 7.96
CA TRP A 73 6.24 10.15 8.93
C TRP A 73 6.56 8.87 9.72
N TYR A 74 5.57 8.04 10.02
CA TYR A 74 5.77 6.76 10.73
C TYR A 74 6.40 5.69 9.83
N GLY A 75 6.41 5.90 8.51
CA GLY A 75 7.14 5.07 7.55
C GLY A 75 8.66 5.19 7.67
N TYR A 76 9.17 6.14 8.44
CA TYR A 76 10.61 6.31 8.67
C TYR A 76 11.12 5.60 9.93
N ILE A 77 10.21 5.01 10.72
CA ILE A 77 10.50 4.43 12.04
C ILE A 77 10.41 2.91 11.96
N ALA A 78 11.47 2.22 12.36
CA ALA A 78 11.46 0.76 12.41
C ALA A 78 10.70 0.27 13.66
N PRO A 79 10.00 -0.87 13.59
CA PRO A 79 9.90 -1.80 12.44
C PRO A 79 8.79 -1.46 11.44
N ILE A 80 8.03 -0.37 11.66
CA ILE A 80 6.88 0.00 10.81
C ILE A 80 7.31 0.28 9.38
N SER A 81 8.44 0.98 9.21
CA SER A 81 9.08 1.25 7.93
C SER A 81 9.27 0.00 7.07
N TRP A 82 9.63 -1.12 7.70
CA TRP A 82 9.88 -2.39 7.01
C TRP A 82 8.58 -3.01 6.50
N LEU A 83 7.52 -2.96 7.30
CA LEU A 83 6.22 -3.50 6.93
C LEU A 83 5.62 -2.72 5.76
N ILE A 84 5.72 -1.40 5.79
CA ILE A 84 5.22 -0.53 4.71
C ILE A 84 6.02 -0.77 3.44
N GLN A 85 7.36 -0.79 3.53
CA GLN A 85 8.21 -1.08 2.37
C GLN A 85 7.88 -2.44 1.75
N TYR A 86 7.75 -3.48 2.57
CA TYR A 86 7.38 -4.82 2.09
C TYR A 86 6.01 -4.84 1.38
N ASP A 87 5.00 -4.19 1.96
CA ASP A 87 3.67 -4.09 1.36
C ASP A 87 3.73 -3.36 0.00
N ILE A 88 4.50 -2.26 -0.10
CA ILE A 88 4.68 -1.51 -1.35
C ILE A 88 5.42 -2.35 -2.39
N ASP A 89 6.54 -2.97 -2.03
CA ASP A 89 7.34 -3.77 -2.96
C ASP A 89 6.51 -4.92 -3.54
N LYS A 90 5.78 -5.64 -2.67
CA LYS A 90 4.88 -6.71 -3.08
C LYS A 90 3.74 -6.19 -3.97
N SER A 91 3.17 -5.03 -3.64
CA SER A 91 2.08 -4.43 -4.42
C SER A 91 2.55 -4.01 -5.81
N ARG A 92 3.71 -3.36 -5.92
CA ARG A 92 4.31 -2.93 -7.19
C ARG A 92 4.69 -4.10 -8.10
N VAL A 93 5.16 -5.21 -7.53
CA VAL A 93 5.43 -6.44 -8.30
C VAL A 93 4.14 -7.01 -8.90
N ALA A 94 3.03 -6.97 -8.17
CA ALA A 94 1.76 -7.48 -8.67
C ALA A 94 1.08 -6.53 -9.67
N PHE A 95 1.16 -5.22 -9.42
CA PHE A 95 0.50 -4.19 -10.20
C PHE A 95 1.14 -2.82 -9.92
N ASN A 96 1.69 -2.20 -10.96
CA ASN A 96 2.29 -0.86 -10.87
C ASN A 96 1.96 -0.04 -12.12
N VAL A 97 1.17 1.03 -11.95
CA VAL A 97 0.78 1.88 -13.09
C VAL A 97 1.93 2.70 -13.63
N SER A 98 2.98 2.95 -12.83
CA SER A 98 4.15 3.74 -13.25
C SER A 98 5.12 2.96 -14.15
N GLU A 99 4.94 1.64 -14.28
CA GLU A 99 5.73 0.75 -15.14
C GLU A 99 4.88 0.21 -16.30
N TRP A 100 3.86 0.96 -16.73
CA TRP A 100 2.87 0.48 -17.70
C TRP A 100 3.51 -0.03 -19.01
N GLY A 101 3.02 -1.17 -19.49
CA GLY A 101 3.56 -1.83 -20.69
C GLY A 101 4.88 -2.58 -20.45
N ARG A 102 5.36 -2.67 -19.21
CA ARG A 102 6.56 -3.44 -18.84
C ARG A 102 6.16 -4.60 -17.93
N GLY A 103 6.44 -5.83 -18.38
CA GLY A 103 6.19 -7.04 -17.59
C GLY A 103 4.70 -7.43 -17.51
N LYS A 104 4.42 -8.41 -16.64
CA LYS A 104 3.04 -8.87 -16.35
C LYS A 104 2.43 -7.97 -15.29
N SER A 105 1.14 -7.68 -15.43
CA SER A 105 0.38 -6.83 -14.50
C SER A 105 -0.95 -7.50 -14.18
N ASN A 106 -1.34 -7.52 -12.90
CA ASN A 106 -2.66 -7.99 -12.45
C ASN A 106 -3.74 -6.89 -12.55
N SER A 107 -3.61 -5.97 -13.51
CA SER A 107 -4.52 -4.81 -13.67
C SER A 107 -5.98 -5.20 -13.91
N ASN A 108 -6.23 -6.37 -14.50
CA ASN A 108 -7.60 -6.87 -14.77
C ASN A 108 -8.40 -7.16 -13.50
N ASN A 109 -7.75 -7.28 -12.34
CA ASN A 109 -8.41 -7.50 -11.06
C ASN A 109 -8.65 -6.18 -10.31
N ALA A 110 -8.23 -5.03 -10.84
CA ALA A 110 -8.33 -3.75 -10.15
C ALA A 110 -9.79 -3.40 -9.84
N ALA A 111 -10.69 -3.49 -10.83
CA ALA A 111 -12.10 -3.18 -10.62
C ALA A 111 -12.75 -4.14 -9.60
N GLU A 112 -12.42 -5.43 -9.68
CA GLU A 112 -12.97 -6.44 -8.77
C GLU A 112 -12.48 -6.28 -7.32
N THR A 113 -11.21 -5.93 -7.12
CA THR A 113 -10.68 -5.68 -5.77
C THR A 113 -11.31 -4.45 -5.11
N VAL A 114 -11.65 -3.41 -5.90
CA VAL A 114 -12.42 -2.27 -5.42
C VAL A 114 -13.87 -2.68 -5.16
N ARG A 115 -14.51 -3.40 -6.09
CA ARG A 115 -15.90 -3.88 -5.97
C ARG A 115 -16.10 -4.68 -4.68
N SER A 116 -15.25 -5.68 -4.44
CA SER A 116 -15.27 -6.52 -3.24
C SER A 116 -14.91 -5.78 -1.95
N GLY A 117 -14.37 -4.56 -2.04
CA GLY A 117 -13.94 -3.78 -0.87
C GLY A 117 -12.59 -4.23 -0.30
N SER A 118 -11.86 -5.09 -1.01
CA SER A 118 -10.50 -5.49 -0.63
C SER A 118 -9.52 -4.31 -0.76
N MET A 119 -9.79 -3.41 -1.71
CA MET A 119 -9.02 -2.19 -1.95
C MET A 119 -9.91 -0.93 -1.91
N PRO A 120 -9.44 0.17 -1.28
CA PRO A 120 -8.29 0.23 -0.38
C PRO A 120 -8.55 -0.52 0.93
N PRO A 121 -7.56 -1.19 1.54
CA PRO A 121 -7.77 -1.95 2.76
C PRO A 121 -8.22 -1.06 3.92
N THR A 122 -9.13 -1.54 4.78
CA THR A 122 -9.61 -0.78 5.95
C THR A 122 -8.47 -0.28 6.84
N ARG A 123 -7.45 -1.11 7.09
CA ARG A 123 -6.26 -0.72 7.87
C ARG A 123 -5.53 0.49 7.28
N TYR A 124 -5.51 0.60 5.95
CA TYR A 124 -4.89 1.72 5.25
C TYR A 124 -5.72 2.99 5.45
N THR A 125 -7.04 2.89 5.24
CA THR A 125 -7.93 4.06 5.32
C THR A 125 -8.16 4.59 6.73
N ILE A 126 -7.85 3.82 7.79
CA ILE A 126 -7.84 4.31 9.17
C ILE A 126 -6.77 5.41 9.34
N LEU A 127 -5.59 5.20 8.75
CA LEU A 127 -4.48 6.16 8.81
C LEU A 127 -4.46 7.13 7.63
N HIS A 128 -5.16 6.80 6.54
CA HIS A 128 -5.29 7.60 5.32
C HIS A 128 -6.77 7.80 4.97
N PRO A 129 -7.52 8.62 5.73
CA PRO A 129 -8.94 8.82 5.49
C PRO A 129 -9.23 9.44 4.12
N SER A 130 -8.27 10.18 3.54
CA SER A 130 -8.34 10.72 2.17
C SER A 130 -8.43 9.64 1.10
N ALA A 131 -7.99 8.40 1.37
CA ALA A 131 -8.09 7.27 0.45
C ALA A 131 -9.48 6.61 0.44
N ARG A 132 -10.37 6.97 1.37
CA ARG A 132 -11.74 6.43 1.40
C ARG A 132 -12.51 6.91 0.18
N LEU A 133 -13.17 5.96 -0.48
CA LEU A 133 -14.09 6.24 -1.59
C LEU A 133 -15.50 6.33 -1.03
N SER A 134 -16.20 7.41 -1.33
CA SER A 134 -17.66 7.48 -1.14
C SER A 134 -18.37 6.47 -2.06
N ALA A 135 -19.66 6.22 -1.83
CA ALA A 135 -20.41 5.27 -2.65
C ALA A 135 -20.45 5.68 -4.15
N SER A 136 -20.62 6.97 -4.43
CA SER A 136 -20.62 7.50 -5.79
C SER A 136 -19.24 7.43 -6.44
N GLU A 137 -18.18 7.82 -5.71
CA GLU A 137 -16.80 7.71 -6.20
C GLU A 137 -16.41 6.26 -6.45
N LYS A 138 -16.77 5.33 -5.54
CA LYS A 138 -16.49 3.90 -5.71
C LYS A 138 -17.12 3.38 -6.99
N GLN A 139 -18.38 3.72 -7.25
CA GLN A 139 -19.08 3.29 -8.45
C GLN A 139 -18.46 3.87 -9.73
N ALA A 140 -18.16 5.17 -9.74
CA ALA A 140 -17.49 5.83 -10.86
C ALA A 140 -16.10 5.24 -11.10
N PHE A 141 -15.34 4.98 -10.02
CA PHE A 141 -14.00 4.42 -10.10
C PHE A 141 -14.00 3.01 -10.66
N ILE A 142 -14.94 2.14 -10.23
CA ILE A 142 -15.07 0.78 -10.78
C ILE A 142 -15.30 0.84 -12.30
N GLN A 143 -16.19 1.72 -12.78
CA GLN A 143 -16.45 1.87 -14.21
C GLN A 143 -15.21 2.34 -14.98
N GLY A 144 -14.50 3.32 -14.44
CA GLY A 144 -13.24 3.82 -15.01
C GLY A 144 -12.15 2.75 -15.06
N LEU A 145 -12.02 1.95 -14.00
CA LEU A 145 -11.06 0.83 -13.95
C LEU A 145 -11.37 -0.23 -15.00
N VAL A 146 -12.64 -0.61 -15.18
CA VAL A 146 -13.05 -1.55 -16.25
C VAL A 146 -12.70 -0.97 -17.63
N ALA A 147 -13.05 0.29 -17.88
CA ALA A 147 -12.77 0.94 -19.16
C ALA A 147 -11.26 1.06 -19.44
N THR A 148 -10.46 1.34 -18.40
CA THR A 148 -9.01 1.51 -18.50
C THR A 148 -8.28 0.17 -18.69
N PHE A 149 -8.67 -0.87 -17.95
CA PHE A 149 -7.86 -2.10 -17.82
C PHE A 149 -8.48 -3.35 -18.47
N GLU A 150 -9.80 -3.44 -18.58
CA GLU A 150 -10.49 -4.68 -18.99
C GLU A 150 -10.99 -4.62 -20.45
N SER A 151 -10.99 -3.45 -21.08
CA SER A 151 -11.53 -3.20 -22.42
C SER A 151 -10.80 -3.93 -23.58
N LYS A 152 -9.67 -4.58 -23.33
CA LYS A 152 -8.95 -5.38 -24.35
C LYS A 152 -9.26 -6.88 -24.29
N HIS A 153 -9.72 -7.42 -23.17
CA HIS A 153 -9.86 -8.87 -23.00
C HIS A 153 -11.09 -9.48 -23.69
N GLU A 154 -12.15 -8.70 -23.92
CA GLU A 154 -13.31 -9.17 -24.70
C GLU A 154 -12.99 -9.40 -26.19
N SER A 155 -12.01 -8.68 -26.75
CA SER A 155 -11.67 -8.81 -28.17
C SER A 155 -10.81 -10.04 -28.48
N GLU A 156 -9.97 -10.48 -27.54
CA GLU A 156 -9.09 -11.64 -27.71
C GLU A 156 -9.77 -12.96 -27.30
N GLN A 157 -10.57 -12.98 -26.23
CA GLN A 157 -11.32 -14.20 -25.84
C GLN A 157 -12.44 -14.57 -26.80
N LYS A 158 -13.05 -13.59 -27.48
CA LYS A 158 -14.07 -13.84 -28.51
C LYS A 158 -13.47 -14.23 -29.87
N GLY A 159 -12.15 -14.21 -30.00
CA GLY A 159 -11.42 -14.71 -31.18
C GLY A 159 -11.19 -16.21 -31.07
N GLU A 160 -10.63 -16.67 -29.95
CA GLU A 160 -10.31 -18.09 -29.71
C GLU A 160 -11.56 -18.98 -29.69
N GLN A 161 -12.70 -18.49 -29.19
CA GLN A 161 -13.93 -19.28 -29.08
C GLN A 161 -14.77 -19.33 -30.37
N ARG A 162 -14.24 -18.86 -31.51
CA ARG A 162 -14.89 -18.88 -32.82
C ARG A 162 -14.20 -19.77 -33.86
N ASP A 163 -13.14 -20.48 -33.46
CA ASP A 163 -12.37 -21.38 -34.32
C ASP A 163 -12.58 -22.88 -33.98
N ASP A 164 -13.63 -23.21 -33.21
CA ASP A 164 -14.07 -24.58 -32.84
C ASP A 164 -15.34 -25.02 -33.59
#